data_AF-A0A382GGM3-F1
#
_entry.id   AF-A0A382GGM3-F1
#
_cell.length_a   1.000
_cell.length_b   1.000
_cell.length_c   1.000
_cell.angle_alpha   90.00
_cell.angle_beta   90.00
_cell.angle_gamma   90.00
#
_symmetry.space_group_name_H-M   'P 1'
#
loop_
_entity.id
_entity.type
_entity.pdbx_description
1 polymer ?
#
loop_
_entity_poly.entity_id
_entity_poly.type
_entity_poly.pdbx_seq_one_letter_code
_entity_poly.pdbx_strand_id
1 'polypeptide(L)' 'MFALMNESRRRSHFIPRTRDGWIVSGAFVLLFLLAMPPVTHVFLNRTEPTLVGIPFLFVALLAVYVALI' A
#
# COMPACT_ATOMS: atom_id res chain seq x y z
N MET A 1 -38.45 26.63 -11.17
CA MET A 1 -37.37 26.00 -11.97
C MET A 1 -36.01 26.56 -11.55
N PHE A 2 -35.61 26.48 -10.28
CA PHE A 2 -34.33 27.01 -9.77
C PHE A 2 -33.74 26.21 -8.59
N ALA A 3 -34.36 25.07 -8.22
CA ALA A 3 -33.96 24.27 -7.06
C ALA A 3 -33.04 23.08 -7.41
N LEU A 4 -32.67 22.88 -8.68
CA LEU A 4 -31.84 21.75 -9.14
C LEU A 4 -30.38 22.12 -9.45
N MET A 5 -29.90 23.31 -9.05
CA MET A 5 -28.55 23.78 -9.37
C MET A 5 -27.56 23.73 -8.20
N ASN A 6 -27.95 23.14 -7.07
CA ASN A 6 -27.06 23.04 -5.90
C ASN A 6 -26.91 21.59 -5.42
N GLU A 7 -26.74 20.68 -6.37
CA GLU A 7 -26.09 19.41 -6.06
C GLU A 7 -24.61 19.76 -5.80
N SER A 8 -24.33 20.19 -4.56
CA SER A 8 -23.00 20.51 -4.08
C SER A 8 -22.07 19.41 -4.55
N ARG A 9 -21.22 19.72 -5.53
CA ARG A 9 -20.33 18.78 -6.21
C ARG A 9 -19.46 18.13 -5.13
N ARG A 10 -19.92 17.00 -4.57
CA ARG A 10 -19.23 16.30 -3.48
C ARG A 10 -17.91 15.84 -4.07
N ARG A 11 -16.87 16.63 -3.78
CA ARG A 11 -15.52 16.37 -4.26
C ARG A 11 -15.12 15.01 -3.71
N SER A 12 -14.82 14.06 -4.60
CA SER A 12 -14.57 12.65 -4.26
C SER A 12 -13.71 12.52 -3.00
N HIS A 13 -14.17 11.74 -2.03
CA HIS A 13 -13.42 11.40 -0.81
C HIS A 13 -12.31 10.38 -1.09
N PHE A 14 -12.27 9.80 -2.29
CA PHE A 14 -11.30 8.79 -2.69
C PHE A 14 -9.99 9.38 -3.23
N ILE A 15 -9.91 10.70 -3.41
CA ILE A 15 -8.73 11.37 -3.94
C ILE A 15 -8.09 12.20 -2.83
N PRO A 16 -6.83 11.93 -2.45
CA PRO A 16 -6.12 12.72 -1.45
C PRO A 16 -6.04 14.18 -1.88
N ARG A 17 -6.27 15.10 -0.93
CA ARG A 17 -6.27 16.55 -1.21
C ARG A 17 -5.00 17.26 -0.73
N THR A 18 -4.25 16.62 0.16
CA THR A 18 -3.03 17.15 0.77
C THR A 18 -1.82 16.34 0.31
N ARG A 19 -0.63 16.96 0.34
CA ARG A 19 0.63 16.26 0.05
C ARG A 19 0.82 15.06 0.96
N ASP A 20 0.56 15.21 2.26
CA ASP A 20 0.65 14.13 3.24
C ASP A 20 -0.30 12.98 2.90
N GLY A 21 -1.53 13.29 2.47
CA GLY A 21 -2.49 12.28 2.04
C GLY A 21 -2.01 11.50 0.81
N TRP A 22 -1.36 12.17 -0.14
CA TRP A 22 -0.73 11.52 -1.29
C TRP A 22 0.47 10.66 -0.89
N ILE A 23 1.31 11.14 0.04
CA ILE A 23 2.47 10.40 0.55
C ILE A 23 2.01 9.12 1.25
N VAL A 24 1.05 9.23 2.18
CA VAL A 24 0.53 8.07 2.93
C VAL A 24 -0.17 7.08 2.00
N SER A 25 -1.00 7.57 1.08
CA SER A 25 -1.70 6.70 0.12
C SER A 25 -0.71 5.99 -0.82
N GLY A 26 0.31 6.71 -1.29
CA GLY A 26 1.37 6.14 -2.12
C GLY A 26 2.22 5.11 -1.37
N ALA A 27 2.62 5.42 -0.13
CA ALA A 27 3.35 4.51 0.74
C ALA A 27 2.55 3.23 1.04
N PHE A 28 1.25 3.36 1.32
CA PHE A 28 0.36 2.23 1.50
C PHE A 28 0.31 1.34 0.26
N VAL A 29 0.06 1.93 -0.93
CA VAL A 29 0.00 1.15 -2.19
C VAL A 29 1.33 0.46 -2.46
N LEU A 30 2.46 1.12 -2.22
CA LEU A 30 3.78 0.55 -2.42
C LEU A 30 4.02 -0.65 -1.49
N LEU A 31 3.76 -0.49 -0.19
CA LEU A 31 3.91 -1.56 0.81
C LEU A 31 2.95 -2.72 0.55
N PHE A 32 1.71 -2.42 0.17
CA PHE A 32 0.71 -3.41 -0.20
C PHE A 32 1.14 -4.24 -1.42
N LEU A 33 1.64 -3.59 -2.47
CA LEU A 33 2.17 -4.29 -3.65
C LEU A 33 3.38 -5.16 -3.29
N LEU A 34 4.25 -4.71 -2.38
CA LEU A 34 5.39 -5.51 -1.92
C LEU A 34 4.97 -6.80 -1.20
N ALA A 35 3.81 -6.79 -0.54
CA ALA A 35 3.21 -7.96 0.11
C ALA A 35 2.40 -8.87 -0.85
N MET A 36 2.16 -8.44 -2.09
CA MET A 36 1.32 -9.18 -3.04
C MET A 36 2.03 -10.36 -3.72
N PRO A 37 1.31 -11.46 -4.05
CA PRO A 37 1.89 -12.66 -4.64
C PRO A 37 2.77 -12.41 -5.87
N PRO A 38 2.43 -11.53 -6.83
CA PRO A 38 3.30 -11.27 -7.98
C PRO A 38 4.68 -10.74 -7.58
N VAL A 39 4.77 -9.81 -6.63
CA VAL A 39 6.05 -9.22 -6.22
C VAL A 39 6.85 -10.21 -5.37
N THR A 40 6.17 -10.87 -4.42
CA THR A 40 6.82 -11.87 -3.58
C THR A 40 7.30 -13.06 -4.40
N HIS A 41 6.52 -13.54 -5.39
CA HIS A 41 6.88 -14.66 -6.24
C HIS A 41 8.00 -14.35 -7.24
N VAL A 42 8.06 -13.12 -7.76
CA VAL A 42 9.08 -12.71 -8.73
C VAL A 42 10.40 -12.36 -8.06
N PHE A 43 10.38 -11.61 -6.95
CA PHE A 43 11.59 -11.02 -6.37
C PHE A 43 12.03 -11.68 -5.06
N LEU A 44 11.09 -12.22 -4.28
CA LEU A 44 11.34 -12.66 -2.90
C LEU A 44 11.18 -14.17 -2.69
N ASN A 45 10.79 -14.94 -3.72
CA ASN A 45 10.57 -16.38 -3.66
C ASN A 45 11.91 -17.15 -3.76
N ARG A 46 12.80 -16.84 -2.82
CA ARG A 46 14.07 -17.51 -2.63
C ARG A 46 14.16 -17.90 -1.17
N THR A 47 14.34 -19.19 -0.92
CA THR A 47 14.51 -19.76 0.42
C THR A 47 15.95 -19.71 0.91
N GLU A 48 16.91 -19.56 0.00
CA GLU A 48 18.34 -19.57 0.26
C GLU A 48 18.87 -18.34 1.03
N PRO A 49 18.48 -17.09 0.73
CA PRO A 49 18.84 -15.98 1.60
C PRO A 49 18.11 -16.17 2.92
N THR A 50 18.88 -16.44 3.97
CA THR A 50 18.35 -16.55 5.33
C THR A 50 18.89 -15.40 6.18
N LEU A 51 18.06 -14.90 7.07
CA LEU A 51 18.43 -13.92 8.08
C LEU A 51 18.27 -14.61 9.44
N VAL A 52 19.37 -14.86 10.14
CA VAL A 52 19.39 -15.57 11.44
C VAL A 52 18.69 -16.95 11.34
N GLY A 53 18.87 -17.66 10.22
CA GLY A 53 18.25 -18.97 9.98
C GLY A 53 16.78 -18.94 9.53
N ILE A 54 16.15 -17.76 9.44
CA ILE A 54 14.79 -17.59 8.91
C ILE A 54 14.90 -17.20 7.43
N PRO A 55 14.13 -17.82 6.51
CA PRO A 55 14.08 -17.37 5.12
C PRO A 55 13.75 -15.88 5.02
N PHE A 56 14.56 -15.14 4.25
CA PHE A 56 14.51 -13.69 4.11
C PHE A 56 13.11 -13.20 3.74
N LEU A 57 12.38 -13.96 2.92
CA LEU A 57 10.98 -13.68 2.56
C LEU A 57 10.10 -13.43 3.78
N PHE A 58 10.21 -14.25 4.83
CA PHE A 58 9.36 -14.11 6.02
C PHE A 58 9.71 -12.85 6.82
N VAL A 59 11.01 -12.53 6.92
CA VAL A 59 11.45 -11.33 7.62
C VAL A 59 11.04 -10.06 6.86
N ALA A 60 11.18 -10.07 5.53
CA ALA A 60 10.74 -8.96 4.69
C ALA A 60 9.23 -8.74 4.79
N LEU A 61 8.43 -9.81 4.73
CA LEU A 61 6.98 -9.74 4.90
C LEU A 61 6.57 -9.24 6.29
N LEU A 62 7.27 -9.68 7.34
CA LEU A 62 7.02 -9.19 8.70
C LEU A 62 7.27 -7.68 8.80
N ALA A 63 8.38 -7.18 8.24
CA ALA A 63 8.69 -5.75 8.25
C ALA A 63 7.63 -4.94 7.49
N VAL A 64 7.18 -5.42 6.33
CA VAL A 64 6.12 -4.77 5.53
C VAL A 64 4.78 -4.79 6.28
N TYR A 65 4.45 -5.89 6.93
CA TYR A 65 3.23 -6.01 7.74
C TYR A 65 3.23 -5.02 8.91
N VAL A 66 4.34 -4.92 9.65
CA VAL A 66 4.47 -3.94 10.75
C VAL A 66 4.37 -2.51 10.23
N ALA A 67 4.90 -2.21 9.04
CA ALA A 67 4.81 -0.88 8.45
C ALA A 67 3.40 -0.51 7.94
N LEU A 68 2.52 -1.50 7.72
CA LEU A 68 1.14 -1.30 7.27
C LEU A 68 0.15 -1.08 8.42
N ILE A 69 0.52 -1.42 9.66
CA ILE A 69 -0.30 -1.28 10.87
C ILE A 69 0.01 0.06 11.55
#